data_AF-A0A5E6NC84-F1
#
_entry.id   AF-A0A5E6NC84-F1
#
_cell.length_a   1.000
_cell.length_b   1.000
_cell.length_c   1.000
_cell.angle_alpha   90.00
_cell.angle_beta   90.00
_cell.angle_gamma   90.00
#
_symmetry.space_group_name_H-M   'P 1'
#
loop_
_entity.id
_entity.type
_entity.pdbx_description
1 polymer ?
#
loop_
_entity_poly.entity_id
_entity_poly.type
_entity_poly.pdbx_seq_one_letter_code
_entity_poly.pdbx_strand_id
1 'polypeptide(L)'
;MGTEAGDDLPHFMETHLSNSDYTVIVCTDNYVEKANSGSGGVGYEKMIVTSELLSNINSNKIIPIIKQYGTHNIPTFLQTKLYIDFSNDDEFNFDELVRTLHNAPLFKKPEIGNNPFTPVENVPAEKSIDATHKLMQIIIDDYERGLDSTSYDNLKNK
;
A
#
# COMPACT_ATOMS: atom_id res chain seq x y z
N MET A 1 2.32 25.32 19.66
CA MET A 1 3.46 25.78 20.46
C MET A 1 4.65 25.79 19.50
N GLY A 2 5.21 26.95 19.20
CA GLY A 2 6.32 27.09 18.24
C GLY A 2 7.64 27.31 18.98
N THR A 3 8.76 27.09 18.32
CA THR A 3 10.10 27.38 18.87
C THR A 3 10.32 28.90 19.01
N GLU A 4 10.89 29.31 20.14
CA GLU A 4 11.27 30.68 20.44
C GLU A 4 12.80 30.90 20.31
N ALA A 5 13.22 32.16 20.28
CA ALA A 5 14.64 32.49 20.16
C ALA A 5 15.41 32.04 21.41
N GLY A 6 16.36 31.10 21.22
CA GLY A 6 17.14 30.50 22.29
C GLY A 6 16.79 29.04 22.58
N ASP A 7 15.72 28.52 21.98
CA ASP A 7 15.36 27.11 22.11
C ASP A 7 16.40 26.19 21.46
N ASP A 8 16.61 25.04 22.10
CA ASP A 8 17.42 23.95 21.56
C ASP A 8 16.61 23.20 20.48
N LEU A 9 16.86 23.54 19.22
CA LEU A 9 16.17 22.96 18.07
C LEU A 9 16.29 21.41 18.03
N PRO A 10 17.48 20.80 18.21
CA PRO A 10 17.60 19.35 18.39
C PRO A 10 16.66 18.78 19.46
N HIS A 11 16.66 19.34 20.67
CA HIS A 11 15.80 18.85 21.76
C HIS A 11 14.31 19.00 21.43
N PHE A 12 13.93 20.12 20.79
CA PHE A 12 12.58 20.34 20.31
C PHE A 12 12.17 19.27 19.29
N MET A 13 13.04 18.97 18.32
CA MET A 13 12.80 17.95 17.30
C MET A 13 12.67 16.56 17.90
N GLU A 14 13.56 16.15 18.80
CA GLU A 14 13.48 14.85 19.47
C GLU A 14 12.16 14.70 20.24
N THR A 15 11.79 15.72 21.00
CA THR A 15 10.58 15.72 21.82
C THR A 15 9.32 15.61 20.96
N HIS A 16 9.22 16.41 19.89
CA HIS A 16 8.04 16.41 19.03
C HIS A 16 8.03 15.22 18.09
N LEU A 17 9.19 14.77 17.62
CA LEU A 17 9.30 13.55 16.84
C LEU A 17 8.85 12.37 17.68
N SER A 18 9.16 12.29 18.98
CA SER A 18 8.69 11.18 19.83
C SER A 18 7.19 11.24 20.13
N ASN A 19 6.65 12.42 20.42
CA ASN A 19 5.26 12.59 20.87
C ASN A 19 4.20 12.67 19.77
N SER A 20 4.58 12.91 18.51
CA SER A 20 3.60 13.02 17.41
C SER A 20 3.06 11.66 16.96
N ASP A 21 1.83 11.59 16.46
CA ASP A 21 1.31 10.38 15.82
C ASP A 21 1.91 10.18 14.42
N TYR A 22 2.10 11.28 13.69
CA TYR A 22 2.68 11.34 12.36
C TYR A 22 3.68 12.49 12.27
N THR A 23 4.75 12.28 11.50
CA THR A 23 5.74 13.31 11.15
C THR A 23 5.94 13.30 9.65
N VAL A 24 5.66 14.43 9.01
CA VAL A 24 5.86 14.61 7.57
C VAL A 24 7.27 15.15 7.31
N ILE A 25 8.01 14.51 6.41
CA ILE A 25 9.33 14.96 5.97
C ILE A 25 9.25 15.44 4.53
N VAL A 26 9.56 16.71 4.30
CA VAL A 26 9.50 17.32 2.96
C VAL A 26 10.82 17.14 2.22
N CYS A 27 10.86 16.17 1.31
CA CYS A 27 12.00 15.84 0.47
C CYS A 27 12.07 16.76 -0.75
N THR A 28 12.66 17.95 -0.59
CA THR A 28 13.12 18.79 -1.72
C THR A 28 14.49 18.34 -2.21
N ASP A 29 14.89 18.69 -3.44
CA ASP A 29 16.21 18.33 -3.98
C ASP A 29 17.35 18.78 -3.06
N ASN A 30 17.29 20.03 -2.58
CA ASN A 30 18.27 20.62 -1.66
C ASN A 30 18.30 19.88 -0.31
N TYR A 31 17.13 19.50 0.20
CA TYR A 31 17.06 18.73 1.44
C TYR A 31 17.73 17.35 1.29
N VAL A 32 17.42 16.64 0.20
CA VAL A 32 18.00 15.31 -0.08
C VAL A 32 19.52 15.39 -0.22
N GLU A 33 20.03 16.38 -0.94
CA GLU A 33 21.47 16.60 -1.12
C GLU A 33 22.17 16.87 0.22
N LYS A 34 21.63 17.77 1.04
CA LYS A 34 22.20 18.09 2.37
C LYS A 34 22.14 16.90 3.32
N ALA A 35 21.02 16.19 3.33
CA ALA A 35 20.82 15.01 4.18
C ALA A 35 21.77 13.86 3.82
N ASN A 36 22.04 13.66 2.53
CA ASN A 36 22.96 12.62 2.09
C ASN A 36 24.42 13.02 2.25
N SER A 37 24.77 14.30 2.03
CA SER A 37 26.13 14.83 2.22
C SER A 37 26.51 15.10 3.67
N GLY A 38 25.54 15.14 4.60
CA GLY A 38 25.78 15.43 6.01
C GLY A 38 26.20 16.88 6.29
N SER A 39 25.96 17.79 5.36
CA SER A 39 26.41 19.19 5.44
C SER A 39 25.32 20.15 5.95
N GLY A 40 25.71 21.23 6.64
CA GLY A 40 24.81 22.34 6.95
C GLY A 40 23.72 22.06 7.99
N GLY A 41 23.99 21.25 9.02
CA GLY A 41 23.06 21.00 10.14
C GLY A 41 22.07 19.84 9.92
N VAL A 42 21.86 19.42 8.67
CA VAL A 42 20.95 18.30 8.31
C VAL A 42 21.48 16.94 8.80
N GLY A 43 22.76 16.85 9.15
CA GLY A 43 23.33 15.67 9.80
C GLY A 43 22.67 15.35 11.15
N TYR A 44 22.31 16.36 11.94
CA TYR A 44 21.63 16.15 13.22
C TYR A 44 20.20 15.70 13.03
N GLU A 45 19.45 16.34 12.13
CA GLU A 45 18.08 15.92 11.79
C GLU A 45 18.06 14.47 11.29
N LYS A 46 19.02 14.11 10.43
CA LYS A 46 19.22 12.74 9.99
C LYS A 46 19.45 11.79 11.16
N MET A 47 20.28 12.15 12.13
CA MET A 47 20.52 11.32 13.31
C MET A 47 19.24 11.11 14.12
N ILE A 48 18.49 12.18 14.39
CA ILE A 48 17.24 12.14 15.17
C ILE A 48 16.20 11.25 14.48
N VAL A 49 15.99 11.44 13.17
CA VAL A 49 15.02 10.63 12.41
C VAL A 49 15.50 9.18 12.29
N THR A 50 16.79 8.95 12.07
CA THR A 50 17.36 7.60 12.00
C THR A 50 17.21 6.87 13.33
N SER A 51 17.44 7.55 14.46
CA SER A 51 17.23 6.94 15.78
C SER A 51 15.77 6.53 15.99
N GLU A 52 14.80 7.39 15.64
CA GLU A 52 13.38 7.05 15.74
C GLU A 52 13.01 5.83 14.88
N LEU A 53 13.52 5.77 13.64
CA LEU A 53 13.30 4.65 12.72
C LEU A 53 13.88 3.33 13.24
N LEU A 54 15.04 3.37 13.90
CA LEU A 54 15.67 2.20 14.49
C LEU A 54 15.00 1.76 15.80
N SER A 55 14.53 2.72 16.60
CA SER A 55 13.81 2.45 17.85
C SER A 55 12.43 1.85 17.62
N ASN A 56 11.77 2.18 16.51
CA ASN A 56 10.45 1.67 16.19
C ASN A 56 10.31 1.30 14.70
N ILE A 57 10.96 0.20 14.31
CA ILE A 57 11.09 -0.23 12.91
C ILE A 57 9.73 -0.41 12.21
N ASN A 58 8.71 -0.91 12.92
CA ASN A 58 7.37 -1.14 12.38
C ASN A 58 6.50 0.12 12.35
N SER A 59 7.05 1.28 12.73
CA SER A 59 6.31 2.53 12.75
C SER A 59 6.08 3.08 11.35
N ASN A 60 4.82 3.46 11.09
CA ASN A 60 4.39 4.17 9.88
C ASN A 60 4.22 5.69 10.13
N LYS A 61 4.78 6.17 11.24
CA LYS A 61 4.67 7.56 11.68
C LYS A 61 5.39 8.54 10.76
N ILE A 62 6.56 8.17 10.26
CA ILE A 62 7.35 9.03 9.38
C ILE A 62 6.83 8.87 7.95
N ILE A 63 6.31 9.97 7.40
CA ILE A 63 5.73 10.04 6.06
C ILE A 63 6.61 10.96 5.21
N PRO A 64 7.47 10.42 4.33
CA PRO A 64 8.18 11.21 3.35
C PRO A 64 7.21 11.75 2.30
N ILE A 65 7.34 13.04 1.96
CA ILE A 65 6.68 13.63 0.80
C ILE A 65 7.72 14.19 -0.15
N ILE A 66 7.60 13.89 -1.45
CA ILE A 66 8.52 14.39 -2.47
C ILE A 66 7.99 15.74 -2.97
N LYS A 67 8.79 16.80 -2.88
CA LYS A 67 8.47 18.10 -3.50
C LYS A 67 9.63 18.52 -4.38
N GLN A 68 9.70 17.90 -5.56
CA GLN A 68 10.80 18.00 -6.52
C GLN A 68 10.25 18.23 -7.92
N TYR A 69 11.10 18.70 -8.84
CA TYR A 69 10.71 18.89 -10.24
C TYR A 69 11.51 17.95 -11.13
N GLY A 70 10.87 16.89 -11.62
CA GLY A 70 11.48 15.91 -12.53
C GLY A 70 12.36 14.86 -11.85
N THR A 71 12.55 14.95 -10.54
CA THR A 71 13.28 14.00 -9.69
C THR A 71 12.35 13.41 -8.63
N HIS A 72 12.64 12.18 -8.20
CA HIS A 72 11.85 11.45 -7.19
C HIS A 72 12.77 10.86 -6.12
N ASN A 73 13.69 11.69 -5.64
CA ASN A 73 14.70 11.27 -4.70
C ASN A 73 14.22 11.42 -3.26
N ILE A 74 14.60 10.48 -2.40
CA ILE A 74 14.44 10.63 -0.94
C ILE A 74 15.80 10.40 -0.26
N PRO A 75 16.02 10.96 0.93
CA PRO A 75 17.23 10.71 1.68
C PRO A 75 17.48 9.22 1.89
N THR A 76 18.75 8.83 1.89
CA THR A 76 19.19 7.42 1.99
C THR A 76 18.58 6.67 3.19
N PHE A 77 18.36 7.37 4.31
CA PHE A 77 17.78 6.79 5.52
C PHE A 77 16.25 6.58 5.45
N LEU A 78 15.57 7.13 4.44
CA LEU A 78 14.12 6.94 4.20
C LEU A 78 13.82 5.96 3.06
N GLN A 79 14.83 5.37 2.42
CA GLN A 79 14.67 4.50 1.24
C GLN A 79 13.74 3.28 1.47
N THR A 80 13.54 2.86 2.72
CA THR A 80 12.64 1.75 3.08
C THR A 80 11.19 2.18 3.31
N LYS A 81 10.90 3.48 3.30
CA LYS A 81 9.56 4.03 3.54
C LYS A 81 8.87 4.36 2.23
N LEU A 82 7.57 4.07 2.17
CA LEU A 82 6.71 4.58 1.11
C LEU A 82 6.57 6.10 1.25
N TYR A 83 6.43 6.79 0.13
CA TYR A 83 6.33 8.25 0.07
C TYR A 83 5.09 8.67 -0.72
N ILE A 84 4.65 9.90 -0.50
CA ILE A 84 3.61 10.55 -1.32
C ILE A 84 4.30 11.57 -2.20
N ASP A 85 3.99 11.57 -3.49
CA ASP A 85 4.67 12.40 -4.47
C ASP A 85 3.89 13.71 -4.76
N PHE A 86 4.40 14.83 -4.27
CA PHE A 86 3.88 16.18 -4.51
C PHE A 86 4.64 16.94 -5.61
N SER A 87 5.35 16.23 -6.49
CA SER A 87 6.08 16.84 -7.62
C SER A 87 5.13 17.56 -8.59
N ASN A 88 3.90 17.05 -8.73
CA ASN A 88 2.80 17.74 -9.38
C ASN A 88 1.81 18.25 -8.31
N ASP A 89 1.37 19.50 -8.41
CA ASP A 89 0.36 20.09 -7.51
C ASP A 89 -1.04 19.54 -7.83
N ASP A 90 -1.21 18.24 -7.64
CA ASP A 90 -2.48 17.53 -7.78
C ASP A 90 -3.20 17.46 -6.43
N GLU A 91 -4.50 17.77 -6.41
CA GLU A 91 -5.36 17.65 -5.24
C GLU A 91 -5.41 16.20 -4.71
N PHE A 92 -5.19 15.22 -5.58
CA PHE A 92 -5.18 13.80 -5.21
C PHE A 92 -4.14 13.46 -4.14
N ASN A 93 -2.90 13.95 -4.29
CA ASN A 93 -1.81 13.65 -3.35
C ASN A 93 -2.06 14.29 -1.98
N PHE A 94 -2.71 15.46 -1.97
CA PHE A 94 -3.14 16.10 -0.74
C PHE A 94 -4.25 15.30 -0.04
N ASP A 95 -5.25 14.82 -0.78
CA ASP A 95 -6.30 13.93 -0.22
C ASP A 95 -5.68 12.64 0.35
N GLU A 96 -4.73 12.03 -0.35
CA GLU A 96 -4.00 10.84 0.13
C GLU A 96 -3.27 11.12 1.46
N LEU A 97 -2.58 12.26 1.57
CA LEU A 97 -1.90 12.66 2.81
C LEU A 97 -2.90 12.87 3.95
N VAL A 98 -3.99 13.62 3.71
CA VAL A 98 -5.01 13.89 4.73
C VAL A 98 -5.65 12.59 5.22
N ARG A 99 -6.00 11.68 4.30
CA ARG A 99 -6.53 10.36 4.63
C ARG A 99 -5.55 9.53 5.46
N THR A 100 -4.27 9.58 5.12
CA THR A 100 -3.22 8.88 5.86
C THR A 100 -3.14 9.38 7.29
N LEU A 101 -3.14 10.71 7.49
CA LEU A 101 -3.12 11.32 8.83
C LEU A 101 -4.37 10.98 9.67
N HIS A 102 -5.50 10.73 9.02
CA HIS A 102 -6.76 10.35 9.69
C HIS A 102 -7.01 8.82 9.77
N ASN A 103 -6.06 7.97 9.34
CA ASN A 103 -6.26 6.51 9.22
C ASN A 103 -7.50 6.12 8.39
N ALA A 104 -7.80 6.87 7.33
CA ALA A 104 -8.98 6.70 6.47
C ALA A 104 -8.61 6.43 4.98
N PRO A 105 -7.85 5.37 4.68
CA PRO A 105 -7.36 5.10 3.32
C PRO A 105 -8.51 4.89 2.34
N LEU A 106 -8.35 5.38 1.10
CA LEU A 106 -9.31 5.22 0.00
C LEU A 106 -9.66 3.75 -0.25
N PHE A 107 -8.67 2.87 -0.16
CA PHE A 107 -8.82 1.43 -0.37
C PHE A 107 -8.58 0.68 0.94
N LYS A 108 -9.67 0.32 1.63
CA LYS A 108 -9.60 -0.63 2.74
C LYS A 108 -9.34 -2.02 2.13
N LYS A 109 -8.31 -2.73 2.60
CA LYS A 109 -8.10 -4.13 2.21
C LYS A 109 -9.42 -4.89 2.45
N PRO A 110 -9.93 -5.65 1.46
CA PRO A 110 -11.10 -6.47 1.67
C PRO A 110 -10.81 -7.47 2.80
N GLU A 111 -11.86 -7.89 3.51
CA GLU A 111 -11.71 -8.96 4.50
C GLU A 111 -11.16 -10.21 3.81
N ILE A 112 -10.26 -10.92 4.51
CA ILE A 112 -9.70 -12.17 4.01
C ILE A 112 -10.87 -13.12 3.77
N GLY A 113 -11.07 -13.54 2.53
CA GLY A 113 -12.12 -14.48 2.19
C GLY A 113 -11.95 -15.81 2.93
N ASN A 114 -13.05 -16.50 3.17
CA ASN A 114 -13.00 -17.84 3.76
C ASN A 114 -12.07 -18.74 2.95
N ASN A 115 -11.33 -19.60 3.66
CA ASN A 115 -10.43 -20.57 3.03
C ASN A 115 -11.19 -21.38 1.96
N PRO A 116 -10.79 -21.32 0.68
CA PRO A 116 -11.51 -22.00 -0.40
C PRO A 116 -11.47 -23.53 -0.29
N PHE A 117 -10.68 -24.08 0.63
CA PHE A 117 -10.52 -25.51 0.88
C PHE A 117 -11.18 -26.00 2.17
N THR A 118 -12.00 -25.19 2.85
CA THR A 118 -12.83 -25.71 3.96
C THR A 118 -13.82 -26.73 3.40
N PRO A 119 -13.77 -28.01 3.80
CA PRO A 119 -14.77 -28.99 3.39
C PRO A 119 -16.13 -28.52 3.89
N VAL A 120 -17.06 -28.29 2.96
CA VAL A 120 -18.42 -27.89 3.32
C VAL A 120 -19.12 -29.13 3.89
N GLU A 121 -19.25 -29.23 5.22
CA GLU A 121 -19.90 -30.38 5.89
C GLU A 121 -21.38 -30.53 5.54
N ASN A 122 -22.02 -29.49 4.98
CA ASN A 122 -23.36 -29.58 4.41
C ASN A 122 -23.48 -28.62 3.23
N VAL A 123 -23.23 -29.11 2.02
CA VAL A 123 -23.59 -28.41 0.79
C VAL A 123 -25.13 -28.38 0.72
N PRO A 124 -25.80 -27.22 0.80
CA PRO A 124 -27.20 -27.15 0.42
C PRO A 124 -27.26 -27.52 -1.06
N ALA A 125 -28.08 -28.52 -1.42
CA ALA A 125 -28.19 -29.05 -2.78
C ALA A 125 -28.07 -27.94 -3.84
N GLU A 126 -26.96 -27.96 -4.57
CA GLU A 126 -26.56 -26.94 -5.53
C GLU A 126 -27.62 -26.78 -6.63
N LYS A 127 -28.18 -25.57 -6.75
CA LYS A 127 -29.24 -25.27 -7.72
C LYS A 127 -28.78 -24.83 -9.11
N SER A 128 -27.51 -25.01 -9.50
CA SER A 128 -27.09 -24.70 -10.88
C SER A 128 -26.01 -25.58 -11.49
N ILE A 129 -25.58 -26.67 -10.82
CA ILE A 129 -24.47 -27.50 -11.30
C ILE A 129 -24.96 -28.68 -12.17
N ASP A 130 -26.22 -29.07 -12.04
CA ASP A 130 -26.75 -30.25 -12.76
C ASP A 130 -26.79 -30.05 -14.30
N ALA A 131 -27.19 -28.86 -14.77
CA ALA A 131 -27.28 -28.60 -16.22
C ALA A 131 -25.91 -28.44 -16.89
N THR A 132 -24.96 -27.77 -16.22
CA THR A 132 -23.60 -27.60 -16.73
C THR A 132 -22.85 -28.91 -16.71
N HIS A 133 -23.03 -29.71 -15.65
CA HIS A 133 -22.42 -31.05 -15.55
C HIS A 133 -22.96 -32.01 -16.61
N LYS A 134 -24.28 -32.01 -16.86
CA LYS A 134 -24.89 -32.81 -17.95
C LYS A 134 -24.38 -32.41 -19.32
N LEU A 135 -24.29 -31.11 -19.60
CA LEU A 135 -23.69 -30.61 -20.84
C LEU A 135 -22.25 -31.08 -21.01
N MET A 136 -21.46 -30.99 -19.93
CA MET A 136 -20.06 -31.39 -19.95
C MET A 136 -19.92 -32.90 -20.20
N GLN A 137 -20.78 -33.73 -19.59
CA GLN A 137 -20.81 -35.17 -19.85
C GLN A 137 -21.13 -35.50 -21.31
N ILE A 138 -22.11 -34.82 -21.93
CA ILE A 138 -22.48 -35.06 -23.33
C ILE A 138 -21.31 -34.71 -24.27
N ILE A 139 -20.62 -33.61 -24.00
CA ILE A 139 -19.46 -33.19 -24.79
C ILE A 139 -18.30 -34.20 -24.67
N ILE A 140 -18.04 -34.70 -23.46
CA ILE A 140 -17.01 -35.71 -23.21
C ILE A 140 -17.34 -37.02 -23.94
N ASP A 141 -18.59 -37.48 -23.85
CA ASP A 141 -19.07 -38.69 -24.53
C ASP A 141 -18.90 -38.63 -26.05
N ASP A 142 -19.20 -37.48 -26.67
CA ASP A 142 -19.08 -37.31 -28.12
C ASP A 142 -17.61 -37.23 -28.55
N TYR A 143 -16.77 -36.58 -27.75
CA TYR A 143 -15.32 -36.54 -27.98
C TYR A 143 -14.67 -37.92 -27.87
N GLU A 144 -15.04 -38.74 -26.88
CA GLU A 144 -14.54 -40.11 -26.73
C GLU A 144 -14.98 -41.03 -27.88
N ARG A 145 -16.09 -40.71 -28.56
CA ARG A 145 -16.53 -41.39 -29.78
C ARG A 145 -15.79 -40.90 -31.03
N GLY A 146 -14.87 -39.95 -30.91
CA GLY A 146 -14.08 -39.39 -32.00
C GLY A 146 -14.81 -38.32 -32.81
N LEU A 147 -15.84 -37.69 -32.24
CA LEU A 147 -16.53 -36.55 -32.86
C LEU A 147 -15.89 -35.25 -32.41
N ASP A 148 -15.54 -34.40 -33.37
CA ASP A 148 -14.95 -33.08 -33.09
C ASP A 148 -16.01 -32.02 -32.73
N SER A 149 -17.28 -32.40 -32.63
CA SER A 149 -18.39 -31.50 -32.29
C SER A 149 -19.60 -32.23 -31.70
N THR A 150 -20.38 -31.52 -30.88
CA THR A 150 -21.64 -32.00 -30.29
C THR A 150 -22.82 -31.34 -30.99
N SER A 151 -23.76 -32.14 -31.50
CA SER A 151 -24.98 -31.63 -32.16
C SER A 151 -26.04 -31.18 -31.16
N TYR A 152 -26.74 -30.07 -31.47
CA TYR A 152 -27.80 -29.54 -30.62
C TYR A 152 -28.98 -30.51 -30.42
N ASP A 153 -29.22 -31.40 -31.38
CA ASP A 153 -30.27 -32.43 -31.26
C ASP A 153 -29.97 -33.46 -30.16
N ASN A 154 -28.69 -33.69 -29.84
CA ASN A 154 -28.25 -34.56 -28.75
C ASN A 154 -28.44 -33.91 -27.38
N LEU A 155 -28.48 -32.57 -27.33
CA LEU A 155 -28.67 -31.79 -26.09
C LEU A 155 -30.13 -31.68 -25.66
N LYS A 156 -31.07 -31.93 -26.58
CA LYS A 156 -32.52 -31.71 -26.36
C LYS A 156 -33.29 -32.98 -25.98
N ASN A 157 -32.70 -34.15 -26.20
CA ASN A 157 -33.40 -35.44 -26.14
C ASN A 157 -32.94 -36.36 -24.99
N LYS A 158 -32.26 -35.84 -23.96
CA LYS A 158 -31.79 -36.59 -22.77
C LYS A 158 -31.91 -35.74 -21.51
#